data_AF-A0A5C9AHJ7-F1
#
_entry.id   AF-A0A5C9AHJ7-F1
#
_cell.length_a   1.000
_cell.length_b   1.000
_cell.length_c   1.000
_cell.angle_alpha   90.00
_cell.angle_beta   90.00
_cell.angle_gamma   90.00
#
_symmetry.space_group_name_H-M   'P 1'
#
loop_
_entity.id
_entity.type
_entity.pdbx_description
1 polymer ?
#
loop_
_entity_poly.entity_id
_entity_poly.type
_entity_poly.pdbx_seq_one_letter_code
_entity_poly.pdbx_strand_id
1 'polypeptide(L)'
;NQLLDILRAKLLKRGIEGSSLDVPENIVHSGKTWFVEAKLKQGIESATQKKIVKMIKDSKLKVQAQIQGDEIRVTGKSRDDLQAVMAMVRGGDLGQPFQFKNFRD
;
A
#
# COMPACT_ATOMS: atom_id res chain seq x y z
N ASN A 1 -16.92 -10.01 -15.92
CA ASN A 1 -16.51 -9.87 -14.50
C ASN A 1 -17.38 -8.90 -13.69
N GLN A 2 -18.71 -8.93 -13.84
CA GLN A 2 -19.61 -7.99 -13.14
C GLN A 2 -19.52 -8.06 -11.59
N LEU A 3 -19.31 -9.26 -11.03
CA LEU A 3 -19.12 -9.43 -9.58
C LEU A 3 -17.86 -8.71 -9.07
N LEU A 4 -16.77 -8.73 -9.85
CA LEU A 4 -15.52 -8.07 -9.50
C LEU A 4 -15.67 -6.55 -9.52
N ASP A 5 -16.42 -6.02 -10.49
CA ASP A 5 -16.68 -4.58 -10.60
C ASP A 5 -17.54 -4.09 -9.42
N ILE A 6 -18.56 -4.86 -9.03
CA ILE A 6 -19.38 -4.57 -7.85
C ILE A 6 -18.54 -4.63 -6.57
N LEU A 7 -17.63 -5.61 -6.45
CA LEU A 7 -16.71 -5.72 -5.31
C LEU A 7 -15.78 -4.49 -5.24
N ARG A 8 -15.12 -4.13 -6.34
CA ARG A 8 -14.25 -2.94 -6.42
C ARG A 8 -14.99 -1.66 -6.08
N ALA A 9 -16.21 -1.46 -6.59
CA ALA A 9 -17.03 -0.30 -6.27
C ALA A 9 -17.40 -0.25 -4.77
N LYS A 10 -17.71 -1.39 -4.15
CA LYS A 10 -18.01 -1.48 -2.71
C LYS A 10 -16.77 -1.26 -1.83
N LEU A 11 -15.58 -1.61 -2.30
CA LEU A 11 -14.31 -1.36 -1.62
C LEU A 11 -13.90 0.11 -1.71
N LEU A 12 -14.04 0.72 -2.88
CA LEU A 12 -13.82 2.15 -3.09
C LEU A 12 -14.68 3.00 -2.16
N LYS A 13 -15.96 2.65 -1.99
CA LYS A 13 -16.86 3.32 -1.04
C LYS A 13 -16.40 3.25 0.42
N ARG A 14 -15.48 2.35 0.77
CA ARG A 14 -14.89 2.18 2.09
C ARG A 14 -13.45 2.69 2.18
N GLY A 15 -12.97 3.40 1.16
CA GLY A 15 -11.59 3.91 1.11
C GLY A 15 -10.53 2.85 0.83
N ILE A 16 -10.93 1.66 0.36
CA ILE A 16 -10.02 0.60 -0.07
C ILE A 16 -9.92 0.69 -1.58
N GLU A 17 -8.77 1.10 -2.10
CA GLU A 17 -8.54 1.16 -3.54
C GLU A 17 -8.52 -0.24 -4.16
N GLY A 18 -8.98 -0.34 -5.41
CA GLY A 18 -9.00 -1.60 -6.15
C GLY A 18 -7.61 -2.21 -6.39
N SER A 19 -6.54 -1.40 -6.32
CA SER A 19 -5.13 -1.80 -6.39
C SER A 19 -4.66 -2.61 -5.17
N SER A 20 -5.37 -2.51 -4.04
CA SER A 20 -5.12 -3.30 -2.84
C SER A 20 -5.58 -4.75 -2.95
N LEU A 21 -6.19 -5.14 -4.08
CA LEU A 21 -6.77 -6.45 -4.28
C LEU A 21 -6.07 -7.14 -5.45
N ASP A 22 -5.38 -8.24 -5.14
CA ASP A 22 -4.75 -9.10 -6.13
C ASP A 22 -5.79 -10.10 -6.64
N VAL A 23 -6.19 -9.92 -7.89
CA VAL A 23 -7.22 -10.73 -8.55
C VAL A 23 -6.52 -11.58 -9.61
N PRO A 24 -6.46 -12.91 -9.44
CA PRO A 24 -5.95 -13.77 -10.49
C PRO A 24 -6.87 -13.73 -11.71
N GLU A 25 -6.28 -13.74 -12.91
CA GLU A 25 -7.04 -13.80 -14.17
C GLU A 25 -7.76 -15.14 -14.36
N ASN A 26 -7.25 -16.20 -13.71
CA ASN A 26 -7.80 -17.54 -13.78
C ASN A 26 -8.99 -17.68 -12.84
N ILE A 27 -10.18 -17.83 -13.44
CA ILE A 27 -11.41 -18.12 -12.71
C ILE A 27 -11.56 -19.64 -12.63
N VAL A 28 -11.58 -20.19 -11.42
CA VAL A 28 -11.77 -21.62 -11.20
C VAL A 28 -13.27 -21.91 -11.26
N HIS A 29 -13.69 -22.93 -11.99
CA HIS A 29 -15.08 -23.37 -11.98
C HIS A 29 -15.23 -24.78 -11.41
N SER A 30 -16.35 -25.04 -10.75
CA SER A 30 -16.77 -26.37 -10.37
C SER A 30 -18.26 -26.53 -10.66
N GLY A 31 -18.60 -27.44 -11.58
CA GLY A 31 -19.97 -27.63 -12.06
C GLY A 31 -20.53 -26.34 -12.68
N LYS A 32 -21.58 -25.79 -12.09
CA LYS A 32 -22.23 -24.53 -12.51
C LYS A 32 -21.71 -23.29 -11.77
N THR A 33 -20.73 -23.44 -10.87
CA THR A 33 -20.25 -22.38 -9.98
C THR A 33 -18.86 -21.90 -10.39
N TRP A 34 -18.64 -20.59 -10.37
CA TRP A 34 -17.38 -19.94 -10.68
C TRP A 34 -16.82 -19.28 -9.40
N PHE A 35 -15.53 -19.43 -9.16
CA PHE A 35 -14.81 -18.97 -7.97
C PHE A 35 -13.59 -18.12 -8.37
N VAL A 36 -13.44 -16.98 -7.71
CA VAL A 36 -12.27 -16.11 -7.84
C VAL A 36 -11.72 -15.86 -6.44
N GLU A 37 -10.51 -16.35 -6.18
CA GLU A 37 -9.82 -16.08 -4.93
C GLU A 37 -9.08 -14.74 -5.03
N ALA A 38 -9.74 -13.68 -4.55
CA ALA A 38 -9.14 -12.36 -4.45
C ALA A 38 -8.32 -12.23 -3.16
N LYS A 39 -7.02 -12.01 -3.27
CA LYS A 39 -6.15 -11.78 -2.10
C LYS A 39 -6.06 -10.29 -1.80
N LEU A 40 -6.32 -9.92 -0.56
CA LEU A 40 -6.14 -8.54 -0.11
C LEU A 40 -4.66 -8.32 0.25
N LYS A 41 -4.03 -7.32 -0.33
CA LYS A 41 -2.69 -6.88 0.05
C LYS A 41 -2.79 -6.17 1.41
N GLN A 42 -2.57 -6.92 2.47
CA GLN A 42 -2.51 -6.39 3.83
C GLN A 42 -1.05 -6.21 4.24
N GLY A 43 -0.72 -5.01 4.72
CA GLY A 43 0.65 -4.67 5.09
C GLY A 43 1.51 -4.23 3.90
N ILE A 44 2.79 -3.99 4.17
CA ILE A 44 3.79 -3.66 3.16
C ILE A 44 4.72 -4.86 3.04
N GLU A 45 4.77 -5.48 1.86
CA GLU A 45 5.67 -6.59 1.59
C GLU A 45 7.14 -6.18 1.83
N SER A 46 7.98 -7.08 2.35
CA SER A 46 9.37 -6.78 2.69
C SER A 46 10.19 -6.16 1.55
N ALA A 47 9.92 -6.57 0.30
CA ALA A 47 10.54 -5.99 -0.88
C ALA A 47 10.19 -4.49 -1.04
N THR A 48 8.91 -4.16 -0.91
CA THR A 48 8.40 -2.78 -0.96
C THR A 48 8.87 -1.97 0.24
N GLN A 49 8.94 -2.55 1.43
CA GLN A 49 9.49 -1.90 2.61
C GLN A 49 10.95 -1.47 2.39
N LYS A 50 11.78 -2.36 1.88
CA LYS A 50 13.18 -2.07 1.56
C LYS A 50 13.31 -0.98 0.49
N LYS A 51 12.44 -1.00 -0.53
CA LYS A 51 12.39 0.06 -1.56
C LYS A 51 12.07 1.43 -0.96
N ILE A 52 11.05 1.52 -0.10
CA ILE A 52 10.66 2.77 0.57
C ILE A 52 11.81 3.29 1.45
N VAL A 53 12.41 2.42 2.27
CA VAL A 53 13.54 2.80 3.13
C VAL A 53 14.72 3.30 2.29
N LYS A 54 15.01 2.65 1.16
CA LYS A 54 16.06 3.09 0.25
C LYS A 54 15.74 4.45 -0.38
N MET A 55 14.52 4.64 -0.87
CA MET A 55 14.06 5.91 -1.45
C MET A 55 14.15 7.07 -0.45
N ILE A 56 13.77 6.83 0.81
CA ILE A 56 13.90 7.83 1.88
C ILE A 56 15.37 8.16 2.14
N LYS A 57 16.27 7.17 2.15
CA LYS A 57 17.72 7.42 2.31
C LYS A 57 18.31 8.20 1.13
N ASP A 58 17.90 7.86 -0.09
CA ASP A 58 18.36 8.50 -1.32
C ASP A 58 17.87 9.96 -1.43
N SER A 59 16.75 10.30 -0.79
CA SER A 59 16.21 11.67 -0.73
C SER A 59 17.09 12.68 0.02
N LYS A 60 18.06 12.21 0.81
CA LYS A 60 18.92 13.03 1.69
C LYS A 60 18.17 13.91 2.71
N LEU A 61 16.88 13.67 2.93
CA LEU A 61 16.10 14.32 3.98
C LEU A 61 16.64 13.89 5.36
N LYS A 62 16.56 14.78 6.36
CA LYS A 62 17.05 14.51 7.73
C LYS A 62 16.04 13.69 8.54
N VAL A 63 15.62 12.56 7.98
CA VAL A 63 14.65 11.62 8.57
C VAL A 63 15.24 10.21 8.67
N GLN A 64 14.74 9.44 9.62
CA GLN A 64 15.08 8.03 9.82
C GLN A 64 13.84 7.17 9.54
N ALA A 65 13.98 6.16 8.69
CA ALA A 65 12.95 5.16 8.45
C ALA A 65 13.32 3.83 9.12
N GLN A 66 12.37 3.22 9.83
CA GLN A 66 12.50 1.93 10.51
C GLN A 66 11.33 1.02 10.15
N ILE A 67 11.60 -0.24 9.84
CA ILE A 67 10.57 -1.25 9.56
C ILE A 67 10.10 -1.82 10.90
N GLN A 68 8.79 -1.84 11.14
CA GLN A 68 8.13 -2.35 12.34
C GLN A 68 7.04 -3.35 11.92
N GLY A 69 7.41 -4.63 11.82
CA GLY A 69 6.52 -5.66 11.28
C GLY A 69 6.12 -5.29 9.84
N ASP A 70 4.83 -5.07 9.61
CA ASP A 70 4.28 -4.74 8.30
C ASP A 70 4.14 -3.22 8.05
N GLU A 71 4.62 -2.40 8.98
CA GLU A 71 4.57 -0.94 8.92
C GLU A 71 5.98 -0.33 8.83
N ILE A 72 6.06 0.92 8.36
CA ILE A 72 7.31 1.70 8.35
C ILE A 72 7.09 2.94 9.21
N ARG A 73 7.91 3.07 10.25
CA ARG A 73 7.98 4.28 11.07
C ARG A 73 8.99 5.24 10.47
N VAL A 74 8.56 6.47 10.21
CA VAL A 74 9.44 7.57 9.80
C VAL A 74 9.50 8.58 10.94
N THR A 75 10.72 8.90 11.39
CA THR A 75 10.99 9.86 12.47
C THR A 75 11.90 10.97 11.94
N GLY A 76 11.62 12.22 12.28
CA GLY A 76 12.42 13.37 11.86
C GLY A 76 12.23 14.54 12.81
N LYS A 77 13.19 15.47 12.83
CA LYS A 77 13.09 16.69 13.65
C LYS A 77 12.22 17.78 13.00
N SER A 78 12.21 17.83 11.67
CA SER A 78 11.45 18.80 10.90
C SER A 78 10.14 18.20 10.42
N ARG A 79 9.04 18.90 10.69
CA ARG A 79 7.72 18.54 10.16
C ARG A 79 7.68 18.65 8.63
N ASP A 80 8.41 19.60 8.06
CA ASP A 80 8.48 19.80 6.61
C ASP A 80 9.15 18.61 5.92
N ASP A 81 10.22 18.07 6.52
CA ASP A 81 10.87 16.87 6.00
C ASP A 81 9.93 15.65 6.05
N LEU A 82 9.12 15.52 7.11
CA LEU A 82 8.13 14.46 7.22
C LEU A 82 7.03 14.59 6.15
N GLN A 83 6.57 15.81 5.87
CA GLN A 83 5.60 16.05 4.78
C GLN A 83 6.21 15.75 3.40
N ALA A 84 7.47 16.11 3.19
CA ALA A 84 8.19 15.81 1.94
C ALA A 84 8.31 14.29 1.70
N VAL A 85 8.60 13.50 2.74
CA VAL A 85 8.58 12.03 2.65
C VAL A 85 7.20 11.50 2.27
N MET A 86 6.12 12.05 2.85
CA MET A 86 4.76 11.61 2.52
C MET A 86 4.41 11.90 1.06
N ALA A 87 4.77 13.08 0.56
CA ALA A 87 4.58 13.44 -0.85
C ALA A 87 5.38 12.51 -1.77
N MET A 88 6.63 12.20 -1.42
CA MET A 88 7.49 11.29 -2.17
C MET A 88 6.92 9.87 -2.23
N VAL A 89 6.48 9.32 -1.10
CA VAL A 89 5.91 7.96 -1.04
C VAL A 89 4.57 7.89 -1.77
N ARG A 90 3.75 8.95 -1.74
CA ARG A 90 2.50 9.03 -2.53
C ARG A 90 2.76 9.13 -4.04
N GLY A 91 3.80 9.86 -4.44
CA GLY A 91 4.18 10.03 -5.85
C GLY A 91 5.02 8.88 -6.40
N GLY A 92 5.52 7.99 -5.54
CA GLY A 92 6.35 6.86 -5.94
C GLY A 92 5.51 5.72 -6.55
N ASP A 93 5.96 5.18 -7.68
CA ASP A 93 5.37 3.99 -8.28
C ASP A 93 5.78 2.73 -7.51
N LEU A 94 5.06 2.47 -6.43
CA LEU A 94 5.35 1.42 -5.44
C LEU A 94 4.33 0.27 -5.49
N GLY A 95 3.43 0.26 -6.49
CA GLY A 95 2.53 -0.85 -6.79
C GLY A 95 1.38 -1.09 -5.81
N GLN A 96 1.25 -0.27 -4.76
CA GLN A 96 0.11 -0.27 -3.84
C GLN A 96 -0.06 1.10 -3.19
N PRO A 97 -1.28 1.47 -2.76
CA PRO A 97 -1.53 2.68 -1.99
C PRO A 97 -1.03 2.53 -0.56
N PHE A 98 -0.50 3.62 0.00
CA PHE A 98 -0.06 3.68 1.40
C PHE A 98 -0.91 4.65 2.21
N GLN A 99 -1.14 4.27 3.45
CA GLN A 99 -1.80 5.10 4.44
C GLN A 99 -0.75 5.68 5.39
N PHE A 100 -0.84 6.97 5.66
CA PHE A 100 0.01 7.66 6.62
C PHE A 100 -0.81 7.91 7.89
N LYS A 101 -0.44 7.26 8.99
CA LYS A 101 -1.18 7.28 10.25
C LYS A 101 -0.24 7.48 11.44
N ASN A 102 -0.82 7.70 12.63
CA ASN A 102 -0.08 7.76 13.90
C ASN A 102 1.01 8.85 13.90
N PHE A 103 0.62 10.07 13.51
CA PHE A 103 1.45 11.26 13.66
C PHE A 103 1.69 11.52 15.15
N ARG A 104 2.95 11.77 15.53
CA ARG A 104 3.38 12.03 16.90
C ARG A 104 4.31 13.23 16.90
N ASP A 105 4.24 13.99 18.00
CA ASP A 105 5.16 15.09 18.30
C ASP A 105 6.50 14.57 18.84
#